data_AF-A0A524HP14-F1
#
_entry.id   AF-A0A524HP14-F1
#
_cell.length_a   1.000
_cell.length_b   1.000
_cell.length_c   1.000
_cell.angle_alpha   90.00
_cell.angle_beta   90.00
_cell.angle_gamma   90.00
#
_symmetry.space_group_name_H-M   'P 1'
#
loop_
_entity.id
_entity.type
_entity.pdbx_description
1 polymer ?
#
loop_
_entity_poly.entity_id
_entity_poly.type
_entity_poly.pdbx_seq_one_letter_code
_entity_poly.pdbx_strand_id
1 'polypeptide(L)'
;MRASHPTLQTVGRALADQRDDIITEWANWLTERVTPASAVPREVLERELRLLFNLLVESVGPLRRSVAEVWYHACEHFGRCGTARGLAAGEIVEELQYLRELLIRRVGPVLSSLRQRQAMAIILRLSTILDKGIAVAVVGYTDALVATLLSKNGVPAPHGALDALDIGKQLEQIEGELAAIVRNR
;
A
#
# COMPACT_ATOMS: atom_id res chain seq x y z
N MET A 1 4.89 19.25 -14.86
CA MET A 1 5.98 18.77 -15.76
C MET A 1 5.84 17.26 -15.91
N ARG A 2 5.84 16.69 -17.13
CA ARG A 2 5.63 15.24 -17.37
C ARG A 2 6.97 14.55 -17.61
N ALA A 3 7.28 13.49 -16.86
CA ALA A 3 8.37 12.57 -17.21
C ALA A 3 8.04 11.85 -18.54
N SER A 4 9.06 11.58 -19.36
CA SER A 4 8.87 10.90 -20.64
C SER A 4 8.48 9.44 -20.43
N HIS A 5 7.71 8.88 -21.37
CA HIS A 5 7.27 7.48 -21.35
C HIS A 5 8.41 6.46 -21.10
N PRO A 6 9.58 6.54 -21.76
CA PRO A 6 10.69 5.60 -21.49
C PRO A 6 11.25 5.74 -20.08
N THR A 7 11.35 6.96 -19.53
CA THR A 7 11.81 7.17 -18.14
C THR A 7 10.89 6.49 -17.12
N LEU A 8 9.58 6.56 -17.34
CA LEU A 8 8.60 5.91 -16.46
C LEU A 8 8.71 4.38 -16.55
N GLN A 9 9.01 3.83 -17.73
CA GLN A 9 9.26 2.40 -17.89
C GLN A 9 10.55 1.96 -17.20
N THR A 10 11.64 2.74 -17.31
CA THR A 10 12.90 2.42 -16.62
C THR A 10 12.71 2.37 -15.11
N VAL A 11 12.04 3.37 -14.53
CA VAL A 11 11.77 3.38 -13.08
C VAL A 11 10.81 2.27 -12.69
N GLY A 12 9.75 2.03 -13.47
CA GLY A 12 8.82 0.93 -13.20
C GLY A 12 9.51 -0.44 -13.20
N ARG A 13 10.45 -0.68 -14.13
CA ARG A 13 11.27 -1.90 -14.15
C ARG A 13 12.18 -1.99 -12.93
N ALA A 14 12.91 -0.92 -12.63
CA ALA A 14 13.81 -0.93 -11.48
C ALA A 14 13.07 -1.15 -10.14
N LEU A 15 11.86 -0.59 -10.00
CA LEU A 15 10.99 -0.88 -8.87
C LEU A 15 10.56 -2.35 -8.84
N ALA A 16 10.17 -2.91 -9.98
CA ALA A 16 9.80 -4.32 -10.09
C ALA A 16 10.96 -5.26 -9.76
N ASP A 17 12.19 -4.92 -10.18
CA ASP A 17 13.40 -5.70 -9.92
C ASP A 17 13.77 -5.71 -8.43
N GLN A 18 13.43 -4.65 -7.69
CA GLN A 18 13.66 -4.53 -6.24
C GLN A 18 12.46 -5.00 -5.40
N ARG A 19 11.37 -5.45 -6.04
CA ARG A 19 10.08 -5.69 -5.37
C ARG A 19 10.21 -6.69 -4.22
N ASP A 20 10.78 -7.86 -4.51
CA ASP A 20 10.76 -8.98 -3.56
C ASP A 20 11.66 -8.69 -2.36
N ASP A 21 12.78 -7.98 -2.58
CA ASP A 21 13.66 -7.47 -1.51
C ASP A 21 12.93 -6.45 -0.63
N ILE A 22 12.25 -5.48 -1.24
CA ILE A 22 11.49 -4.44 -0.51
C ILE A 22 10.37 -5.07 0.31
N ILE A 23 9.60 -5.99 -0.26
CA ILE A 23 8.51 -6.67 0.45
C ILE A 23 9.06 -7.49 1.61
N THR A 24 10.15 -8.22 1.40
CA THR A 24 10.77 -9.04 2.46
C THR A 24 11.28 -8.17 3.61
N GLU A 25 12.00 -7.09 3.30
CA GLU A 25 12.50 -6.14 4.30
C GLU A 25 11.34 -5.46 5.06
N TRP A 26 10.29 -5.05 4.33
CA TRP A 26 9.11 -4.45 4.94
C TRP A 26 8.37 -5.42 5.84
N ALA A 27 8.09 -6.64 5.38
CA ALA A 27 7.41 -7.67 6.15
C ALA A 27 8.18 -8.02 7.43
N ASN A 28 9.50 -8.16 7.34
CA ASN A 28 10.35 -8.42 8.50
C ASN A 28 10.24 -7.29 9.51
N TRP A 29 10.39 -6.04 9.07
CA TRP A 29 10.28 -4.86 9.93
C TRP A 29 8.90 -4.76 10.62
N LEU A 30 7.81 -5.11 9.92
CA LEU A 30 6.48 -5.19 10.54
C LEU A 30 6.43 -6.29 11.60
N THR A 31 6.89 -7.50 11.28
CA THR A 31 6.79 -8.63 12.21
C THR A 31 7.66 -8.50 13.45
N GLU A 32 8.76 -7.75 13.39
CA GLU A 32 9.60 -7.45 14.56
C GLU A 32 8.90 -6.51 15.56
N ARG A 33 7.93 -5.72 15.09
CA ARG A 33 7.15 -4.77 15.89
C ARG A 33 5.76 -5.27 16.29
N VAL A 34 5.28 -6.33 15.64
CA VAL A 34 3.96 -6.90 15.91
C VAL A 34 3.98 -7.67 17.23
N THR A 35 3.06 -7.32 18.13
CA THR A 35 2.79 -8.11 19.33
C THR A 35 2.34 -9.52 18.92
N PRO A 36 2.80 -10.61 19.58
CA PRO A 36 2.45 -12.01 19.22
C PRO A 36 0.95 -12.35 19.16
N ALA A 37 0.07 -11.43 19.53
CA ALA A 37 -1.39 -11.58 19.55
C ALA A 37 -2.10 -11.11 18.26
N SER A 38 -1.37 -10.79 17.17
CA SER A 38 -2.00 -10.38 15.90
C SER A 38 -2.87 -11.50 15.32
N ALA A 39 -4.14 -11.18 15.05
CA ALA A 39 -5.10 -12.10 14.45
C ALA A 39 -4.86 -12.35 12.95
N VAL A 40 -4.04 -11.54 12.29
CA VAL A 40 -3.78 -11.62 10.85
C VAL A 40 -2.53 -12.47 10.56
N PRO A 41 -2.63 -13.55 9.75
CA PRO A 41 -1.48 -14.37 9.37
C PRO A 41 -0.44 -13.58 8.58
N ARG A 42 0.85 -13.89 8.79
CA ARG A 42 1.97 -13.28 8.05
C ARG A 42 1.82 -13.36 6.54
N GLU A 43 1.31 -14.49 6.03
CA GLU A 43 1.09 -14.71 4.60
C GLU A 43 0.08 -13.72 4.00
N VAL A 44 -0.98 -13.39 4.75
CA VAL A 44 -1.97 -12.38 4.34
C VAL A 44 -1.33 -11.00 4.34
N LEU A 45 -0.52 -10.68 5.35
CA LEU A 45 0.21 -9.42 5.40
C LEU A 45 1.18 -9.29 4.23
N GLU A 46 1.99 -10.30 3.92
CA GLU A 46 2.92 -10.25 2.79
C GLU A 46 2.21 -10.07 1.43
N ARG A 47 1.02 -10.67 1.24
CA ARG A 47 0.18 -10.42 0.08
C ARG A 47 -0.30 -8.97 0.01
N GLU A 48 -0.74 -8.42 1.13
CA GLU A 48 -1.17 -7.02 1.25
C GLU A 48 -0.04 -6.06 0.86
N LEU A 49 1.16 -6.25 1.42
CA LEU A 49 2.33 -5.43 1.11
C LEU A 49 2.71 -5.54 -0.37
N ARG A 50 2.62 -6.74 -0.94
CA ARG A 50 2.87 -6.99 -2.36
C ARG A 50 1.86 -6.27 -3.24
N LEU A 51 0.58 -6.30 -2.89
CA LEU A 51 -0.48 -5.58 -3.60
C LEU A 51 -0.21 -4.08 -3.60
N LEU A 52 0.04 -3.49 -2.43
CA LEU A 52 0.36 -2.06 -2.29
C LEU A 52 1.59 -1.68 -3.13
N PHE A 53 2.66 -2.48 -3.06
CA PHE A 53 3.85 -2.19 -3.84
C PHE A 53 3.59 -2.29 -5.35
N ASN A 54 2.90 -3.32 -5.82
CA ASN A 54 2.55 -3.47 -7.24
C ASN A 54 1.69 -2.30 -7.75
N LEU A 55 0.70 -1.87 -6.95
CA LEU A 55 -0.12 -0.69 -7.27
C LEU A 55 0.72 0.59 -7.32
N LEU A 56 1.69 0.74 -6.43
CA LEU A 56 2.62 1.87 -6.46
C LEU A 56 3.44 1.90 -7.75
N VAL A 57 3.96 0.75 -8.19
CA VAL A 57 4.70 0.62 -9.46
C VAL A 57 3.82 1.03 -10.63
N GLU A 58 2.60 0.51 -10.72
CA GLU A 58 1.67 0.84 -11.80
C GLU A 58 1.20 2.30 -11.76
N SER A 59 1.12 2.90 -10.56
CA SER A 59 0.76 4.30 -10.34
C SER A 59 1.82 5.29 -10.82
N VAL A 60 3.08 4.84 -10.95
CA VAL A 60 4.14 5.64 -11.61
C VAL A 60 4.04 5.53 -13.14
N GLY A 61 3.55 4.39 -13.64
CA GLY A 61 3.51 3.98 -15.03
C GLY A 61 2.40 4.60 -15.90
N PRO A 62 2.16 4.03 -17.10
CA PRO A 62 1.13 4.49 -18.02
C PRO A 62 -0.29 4.22 -17.50
N LEU A 63 -0.48 3.18 -16.68
CA LEU A 63 -1.79 2.76 -16.13
C LEU A 63 -2.24 3.60 -14.93
N ARG A 64 -1.47 4.61 -14.50
CA ARG A 64 -1.71 5.40 -13.29
C ARG A 64 -3.14 5.92 -13.07
N ARG A 65 -3.90 6.17 -14.15
CA ARG A 65 -5.28 6.64 -14.04
C ARG A 65 -6.23 5.50 -13.73
N SER A 66 -6.01 4.35 -14.38
CA SER A 66 -6.82 3.15 -14.21
C SER A 66 -6.60 2.50 -12.83
N VAL A 67 -5.37 2.56 -12.30
CA VAL A 67 -5.05 1.97 -10.98
C VAL A 67 -5.30 2.91 -9.79
N ALA A 68 -5.66 4.18 -10.02
CA ALA A 68 -5.79 5.16 -8.96
C ALA A 68 -6.89 4.78 -7.95
N GLU A 69 -8.00 4.23 -8.42
CA GLU A 69 -9.12 3.79 -7.58
C GLU A 69 -8.73 2.54 -6.76
N VAL A 70 -8.12 1.55 -7.41
CA VAL A 70 -7.63 0.33 -6.77
C VAL A 70 -6.55 0.63 -5.72
N TRP A 71 -5.70 1.64 -5.96
CA TRP A 71 -4.77 2.14 -4.95
C TRP A 71 -5.48 2.63 -3.69
N TYR A 72 -6.59 3.37 -3.83
CA TYR A 72 -7.35 3.83 -2.67
C TYR A 72 -8.03 2.66 -1.94
N HIS A 73 -8.62 1.71 -2.67
CA HIS A 73 -9.21 0.50 -2.06
C HIS A 73 -8.17 -0.29 -1.27
N ALA A 74 -6.99 -0.50 -1.83
CA ALA A 74 -5.89 -1.19 -1.16
C ALA A 74 -5.38 -0.44 0.08
N CYS A 75 -5.21 0.89 0.00
CA CYS A 75 -4.79 1.67 1.17
C CYS A 75 -5.86 1.67 2.28
N GLU A 76 -7.14 1.80 1.93
CA GLU A 76 -8.23 1.74 2.89
C GLU A 76 -8.26 0.38 3.58
N HIS A 77 -8.17 -0.71 2.79
CA HIS A 77 -8.09 -2.08 3.28
C HIS A 77 -6.89 -2.30 4.22
N PHE A 78 -5.71 -1.79 3.85
CA PHE A 78 -4.52 -1.83 4.71
C PHE A 78 -4.75 -1.15 6.07
N GLY A 79 -5.43 -0.01 6.07
CA GLY A 79 -5.84 0.68 7.29
C GLY A 79 -6.77 -0.15 8.17
N ARG A 80 -7.80 -0.75 7.57
CA ARG A 80 -8.75 -1.64 8.27
C ARG A 80 -8.05 -2.88 8.84
N CYS A 81 -7.13 -3.48 8.06
CA CYS A 81 -6.27 -4.57 8.52
C CYS A 81 -5.42 -4.14 9.73
N GLY A 82 -4.95 -2.89 9.74
CA GLY A 82 -4.32 -2.26 10.89
C GLY A 82 -5.13 -2.31 12.18
N THR A 83 -6.41 -1.95 12.12
CA THR A 83 -7.34 -2.04 13.25
C THR A 83 -7.50 -3.47 13.73
N ALA A 84 -7.63 -4.44 12.82
CA ALA A 84 -7.75 -5.87 13.16
C ALA A 84 -6.47 -6.45 13.78
N ARG A 85 -5.30 -5.89 13.45
CA ARG A 85 -4.00 -6.19 14.07
C ARG A 85 -3.83 -5.52 15.44
N GLY A 86 -4.79 -4.69 15.87
CA GLY A 86 -4.77 -3.99 17.16
C GLY A 86 -3.80 -2.81 17.20
N LEU A 87 -3.39 -2.28 16.04
CA LEU A 87 -2.47 -1.17 15.93
C LEU A 87 -3.16 0.16 16.25
N ALA A 88 -2.39 1.16 16.65
CA ALA A 88 -2.81 2.55 16.67
C ALA A 88 -2.72 3.18 15.27
N ALA A 89 -3.50 4.24 15.02
CA ALA A 89 -3.44 4.97 13.74
C ALA A 89 -2.02 5.47 13.40
N GLY A 90 -1.27 5.92 14.42
CA GLY A 90 0.11 6.36 14.25
C GLY A 90 1.03 5.25 13.76
N GLU A 91 0.81 4.01 14.19
CA GLU A 91 1.60 2.86 13.75
C GLU A 91 1.35 2.58 12.26
N ILE A 92 0.09 2.64 11.79
CA ILE A 92 -0.23 2.51 10.35
C ILE A 92 0.48 3.56 9.49
N VAL A 93 0.55 4.80 9.99
CA VAL A 93 1.32 5.85 9.32
C VAL A 93 2.81 5.48 9.27
N GLU A 94 3.38 5.00 10.38
CA GLU A 94 4.78 4.56 10.42
C GLU A 94 5.06 3.40 9.45
N GLU A 95 4.16 2.42 9.35
CA GLU A 95 4.30 1.29 8.41
C GLU A 95 4.42 1.76 6.95
N LEU A 96 3.60 2.73 6.54
CA LEU A 96 3.65 3.30 5.18
C LEU A 96 4.82 4.29 5.00
N GLN A 97 5.24 4.98 6.06
CA GLN A 97 6.44 5.82 6.00
C GLN A 97 7.72 4.98 5.92
N TYR A 98 7.72 3.77 6.49
CA TYR A 98 8.83 2.84 6.31
C TYR A 98 8.96 2.39 4.84
N LEU A 99 7.84 2.17 4.14
CA LEU A 99 7.88 1.96 2.68
C LEU A 99 8.54 3.14 1.95
N ARG A 100 8.27 4.39 2.36
CA ARG A 100 8.95 5.56 1.78
C ARG A 100 10.46 5.49 1.97
N GLU A 101 10.91 5.11 3.17
CA GLU A 101 12.33 4.95 3.46
C GLU A 101 12.96 3.87 2.57
N LEU A 102 12.29 2.71 2.42
CA LEU A 102 12.74 1.64 1.53
C LEU A 102 12.85 2.12 0.08
N LEU A 103 11.86 2.87 -0.41
CA LEU A 103 11.90 3.44 -1.75
C LEU A 103 13.05 4.43 -1.91
N ILE A 104 13.31 5.28 -0.92
CA ILE A 104 14.45 6.21 -0.97
C ILE A 104 15.77 5.43 -1.04
N ARG A 105 15.95 4.42 -0.18
CA ARG A 105 17.19 3.62 -0.10
C ARG A 105 17.42 2.79 -1.38
N ARG A 106 16.38 2.13 -1.90
CA ARG A 106 16.48 1.19 -3.02
C ARG A 106 16.35 1.84 -4.40
N VAL A 107 15.52 2.88 -4.53
CA VAL A 107 15.24 3.55 -5.80
C VAL A 107 16.11 4.79 -5.99
N GLY A 108 16.60 5.41 -4.91
CA GLY A 108 17.50 6.56 -4.95
C GLY A 108 18.68 6.40 -5.92
N PRO A 109 19.43 5.27 -5.90
CA PRO A 109 20.51 5.02 -6.86
C PRO A 109 20.08 4.96 -8.33
N VAL A 110 18.85 4.52 -8.61
CA VAL A 110 18.29 4.49 -9.97
C VAL A 110 17.92 5.91 -10.42
N LEU A 111 17.42 6.74 -9.50
CA LEU A 111 17.04 8.11 -9.80
C LEU A 111 18.26 9.01 -10.00
N SER A 112 19.40 8.71 -9.36
CA SER A 112 20.63 9.49 -9.49
C SER A 112 21.24 9.42 -10.90
N SER A 113 20.96 8.36 -11.67
CA SER A 113 21.38 8.23 -13.06
C SER A 113 20.48 8.98 -14.05
N LEU A 114 19.35 9.55 -13.60
CA LEU A 114 18.43 10.32 -14.43
C LEU A 114 18.82 11.80 -14.46
N ARG A 115 18.31 12.53 -15.45
CA ARG A 115 18.40 13.99 -15.42
C ARG A 115 17.66 14.50 -14.18
N GLN A 116 18.22 15.49 -13.48
CA GLN A 116 17.67 16.04 -12.23
C GLN A 116 16.16 16.36 -12.32
N ARG A 117 15.72 16.95 -13.45
CA ARG A 117 14.31 17.26 -13.71
C ARG A 117 13.41 16.02 -13.76
N GLN A 118 13.90 14.91 -14.32
CA GLN A 118 13.18 13.65 -14.40
C GLN A 118 13.13 12.96 -13.03
N ALA A 119 14.26 12.89 -12.33
CA ALA A 119 14.35 12.36 -10.98
C ALA A 119 13.37 13.09 -10.05
N MET A 120 13.39 14.42 -10.04
CA MET A 120 12.48 15.25 -9.23
C MET A 120 11.00 14.98 -9.58
N ALA A 121 10.65 14.86 -10.86
CA ALA A 121 9.28 14.58 -11.27
C ALA A 121 8.78 13.20 -10.78
N ILE A 122 9.68 12.22 -10.68
CA ILE A 122 9.37 10.88 -10.17
C ILE A 122 9.26 10.89 -8.65
N ILE A 123 10.20 11.54 -7.95
CA ILE A 123 10.18 11.70 -6.49
C ILE A 123 8.87 12.35 -6.05
N LEU A 124 8.52 13.51 -6.64
CA LEU A 124 7.29 14.23 -6.30
C LEU A 124 6.03 13.38 -6.58
N ARG A 125 6.06 12.55 -7.62
CA ARG A 125 4.93 11.66 -7.94
C ARG A 125 4.79 10.55 -6.91
N LEU A 126 5.88 9.85 -6.59
CA LEU A 126 5.90 8.81 -5.56
C LEU A 126 5.45 9.37 -4.21
N SER A 127 5.98 10.54 -3.82
CA SER A 127 5.55 11.23 -2.60
C SER A 127 4.04 11.51 -2.63
N THR A 128 3.51 12.07 -3.71
CA THR A 128 2.08 12.37 -3.82
C THR A 128 1.21 11.11 -3.71
N ILE A 129 1.64 9.98 -4.31
CA ILE A 129 0.88 8.72 -4.26
C ILE A 129 0.88 8.17 -2.83
N LEU A 130 2.04 8.13 -2.18
CA LEU A 130 2.18 7.67 -0.80
C LEU A 130 1.42 8.57 0.18
N ASP A 131 1.52 9.89 0.06
CA ASP A 131 0.83 10.83 0.97
C ASP A 131 -0.69 10.63 0.92
N LYS A 132 -1.24 10.43 -0.29
CA LYS A 132 -2.66 10.09 -0.46
C LYS A 132 -3.00 8.71 0.08
N GLY A 133 -2.15 7.72 -0.17
CA GLY A 133 -2.33 6.37 0.37
C GLY A 133 -2.36 6.36 1.89
N ILE A 134 -1.44 7.09 2.53
CA ILE A 134 -1.40 7.27 4.00
C ILE A 134 -2.70 7.89 4.50
N ALA A 135 -3.18 8.97 3.87
CA ALA A 135 -4.44 9.60 4.26
C ALA A 135 -5.62 8.62 4.16
N VAL A 136 -5.71 7.85 3.07
CA VAL A 136 -6.78 6.87 2.85
C VAL A 136 -6.67 5.69 3.83
N ALA A 137 -5.47 5.22 4.14
CA ALA A 137 -5.25 4.18 5.15
C ALA A 137 -5.69 4.63 6.54
N VAL A 138 -5.42 5.88 6.92
CA VAL A 138 -5.91 6.43 8.19
C VAL A 138 -7.43 6.52 8.22
N VAL A 139 -8.08 6.87 7.10
CA VAL A 139 -9.55 6.82 6.98
C VAL A 139 -10.06 5.40 7.17
N GLY A 140 -9.52 4.42 6.43
CA GLY A 140 -9.91 3.02 6.56
C GLY A 140 -9.75 2.47 7.98
N TYR A 141 -8.63 2.81 8.64
CA TYR A 141 -8.41 2.50 10.05
C TYR A 141 -9.49 3.11 10.95
N THR A 142 -9.80 4.38 10.75
CA THR A 142 -10.77 5.11 11.60
C THR A 142 -12.18 4.57 11.41
N ASP A 143 -12.57 4.28 10.18
CA ASP A 143 -13.88 3.70 9.86
C ASP A 143 -14.04 2.31 10.49
N ALA A 144 -13.01 1.45 10.41
CA ALA A 144 -13.02 0.15 11.08
C ALA A 144 -13.10 0.26 12.61
N LEU A 145 -12.38 1.22 13.19
CA LEU A 145 -12.42 1.47 14.63
C LEU A 145 -13.82 1.93 15.08
N VAL A 146 -14.41 2.88 14.36
CA VAL A 146 -15.77 3.38 14.64
C VAL A 146 -16.79 2.26 14.49
N ALA A 147 -16.71 1.45 13.44
CA ALA A 147 -17.57 0.29 13.24
C ALA A 147 -17.48 -0.71 14.40
N THR A 148 -16.27 -0.97 14.89
CA THR A 148 -16.04 -1.84 16.05
C THR A 148 -16.68 -1.27 17.32
N LEU A 149 -16.55 0.04 17.55
CA LEU A 149 -17.15 0.72 18.70
C LEU A 149 -18.68 0.71 18.65
N LEU A 150 -19.28 0.95 17.47
CA LEU A 150 -20.73 0.89 17.27
C LEU A 150 -21.27 -0.52 17.52
N SER A 151 -20.60 -1.54 16.98
CA SER A 151 -20.98 -2.95 17.14
C SER A 151 -20.93 -3.38 18.62
N LYS A 152 -19.89 -2.98 19.36
CA LYS A 152 -19.77 -3.21 20.81
C LYS A 152 -20.90 -2.55 21.62
N ASN A 153 -21.49 -1.48 21.10
CA ASN A 153 -22.59 -0.76 21.72
C ASN A 153 -23.99 -1.20 21.19
N GLY A 154 -24.06 -2.30 20.45
CA GLY A 154 -25.32 -2.85 19.93
C GLY A 154 -25.91 -2.08 18.74
N VAL A 155 -25.14 -1.17 18.13
CA VAL A 155 -25.55 -0.43 16.92
C VAL A 155 -25.06 -1.18 15.68
N PRO A 156 -25.94 -1.54 14.73
CA PRO A 156 -25.51 -2.13 13.47
C PRO A 156 -24.58 -1.18 12.72
N ALA A 157 -23.33 -1.60 12.48
CA ALA A 157 -22.39 -0.86 11.64
C ALA A 157 -22.60 -1.22 10.15
N PRO A 158 -22.61 -0.26 9.22
CA PRO A 158 -22.82 -0.51 7.80
C PRO A 158 -21.70 -1.33 7.14
N HIS A 159 -20.50 -1.33 7.73
CA HIS A 159 -19.38 -2.20 7.39
C HIS A 159 -18.90 -2.82 8.71
N GLY A 160 -19.10 -4.12 8.91
CA GLY A 160 -18.69 -4.79 10.14
C GLY A 160 -17.18 -4.68 10.39
N ALA A 161 -16.75 -4.81 11.65
CA ALA A 161 -15.35 -5.05 11.97
C ALA A 161 -14.87 -6.28 11.19
N LEU A 162 -13.81 -6.13 10.39
CA LEU A 162 -13.26 -7.25 9.60
C LEU A 162 -12.69 -8.30 10.55
N ASP A 163 -13.13 -9.55 10.41
CA ASP A 163 -12.38 -10.67 10.95
C ASP A 163 -11.20 -11.03 10.02
N ALA A 164 -10.31 -11.91 10.48
CA ALA A 164 -9.13 -12.32 9.70
C ALA A 164 -9.48 -13.04 8.38
N LEU A 165 -10.63 -13.70 8.29
CA LEU A 165 -11.11 -14.39 7.08
C LEU A 165 -11.66 -13.39 6.06
N ASP A 166 -12.32 -12.33 6.51
CA ASP A 166 -12.86 -11.27 5.67
C ASP A 166 -11.74 -10.41 5.06
N ILE A 167 -10.67 -10.16 5.80
CA ILE A 167 -9.44 -9.49 5.28
C ILE A 167 -8.89 -10.25 4.08
N GLY A 168 -8.73 -11.58 4.19
CA GLY A 168 -8.19 -12.40 3.10
C GLY A 168 -9.03 -12.36 1.83
N LYS A 169 -10.36 -12.36 1.96
CA LYS A 169 -11.30 -12.29 0.82
C LYS A 169 -11.33 -10.91 0.17
N GLN A 170 -11.32 -9.84 0.96
CA GLN A 170 -11.28 -8.48 0.43
C GLN A 170 -9.96 -8.22 -0.29
N LEU A 171 -8.84 -8.70 0.26
CA LEU A 171 -7.55 -8.68 -0.41
C LEU A 171 -7.59 -9.40 -1.76
N GLU A 172 -8.17 -10.62 -1.81
CA GLU A 172 -8.32 -11.37 -3.07
C GLU A 172 -9.16 -10.60 -4.11
N GLN A 173 -10.22 -9.91 -3.68
CA GLN A 173 -11.02 -9.07 -4.56
C GLN A 173 -10.19 -7.92 -5.16
N ILE A 174 -9.42 -7.20 -4.34
CA ILE A 174 -8.61 -6.06 -4.79
C ILE A 174 -7.45 -6.54 -5.68
N GLU A 175 -6.84 -7.69 -5.38
CA GLU A 175 -5.88 -8.36 -6.27
C GLU A 175 -6.52 -8.67 -7.64
N GLY A 176 -7.78 -9.12 -7.65
CA GLY A 176 -8.58 -9.34 -8.85
C GLY A 176 -8.83 -8.07 -9.67
N GLU A 177 -9.14 -6.94 -9.00
CA GLU A 177 -9.32 -5.63 -9.63
C GLU A 177 -8.02 -5.17 -10.34
N LEU A 178 -6.88 -5.26 -9.66
CA LEU A 178 -5.58 -4.96 -10.26
C LEU A 178 -5.29 -5.87 -11.45
N ALA A 179 -5.50 -7.18 -11.29
CA ALA A 179 -5.24 -8.15 -12.35
C ALA A 179 -6.11 -7.89 -13.59
N ALA A 180 -7.36 -7.46 -13.42
CA ALA A 180 -8.24 -7.07 -14.52
C ALA A 180 -7.70 -5.86 -15.29
N ILE A 181 -7.19 -4.85 -14.59
CA ILE A 181 -6.59 -3.66 -15.22
C ILE A 181 -5.32 -4.03 -15.99
N VAL A 182 -4.43 -4.83 -15.38
CA VAL A 182 -3.15 -5.20 -15.98
C VAL A 182 -3.33 -6.11 -17.20
N ARG A 183 -4.34 -6.99 -17.21
CA ARG A 183 -4.66 -7.83 -18.38
C ARG A 183 -5.16 -7.03 -19.59
N ASN A 184 -5.76 -5.86 -19.36
CA ASN A 184 -6.30 -4.99 -20.41
C ASN A 184 -5.29 -3.93 -20.90
N ARG A 185 -4.00 -4.11 -20.60
CA ARG A 185 -2.88 -3.25 -21.00
C ARG A 185 -2.41 -3.55 -22.43
#